data_AF-A0A0A2XHQ7-F1
#
_entry.id   AF-A0A0A2XHQ7-F1
#
_cell.length_a   1.000
_cell.length_b   1.000
_cell.length_c   1.000
_cell.angle_alpha   90.00
_cell.angle_beta   90.00
_cell.angle_gamma   90.00
#
_symmetry.space_group_name_H-M   'P 1'
#
loop_
_entity.id
_entity.type
_entity.pdbx_description
1 polymer ?
#
loop_
_entity_poly.entity_id
_entity_poly.type
_entity_poly.pdbx_seq_one_letter_code
_entity_poly.pdbx_strand_id
1 'polypeptide(L)'
;MIPKIFTSDTQYIPDEINLKKASSNDYWELHRMATAFKDNKDWEGALACLKVAKYLSVTIGGSITTQSLLRLPLFLQQAGKFEEAKFELQDLYESAEAIAKQQSIGITHNQALFQQKFKALFLEYLFDKARLIYKRQKLLPQSEEFAQTSKTYQSEVTYINELLEKQCQIDREEYYNSLDNEDEEDDDILLIDDKKNETFTKKEEIFYSIIGWSFIIGIGWLIIHFIF
;
A
#
# COMPACT_ATOMS: atom_id res chain seq x y z
N MET A 1 -15.34 21.37 4.20
CA MET A 1 -15.69 21.27 5.63
C MET A 1 -15.94 19.79 5.91
N ILE A 2 -15.16 19.17 6.80
CA ILE A 2 -15.36 17.75 7.15
C ILE A 2 -16.61 17.67 8.03
N PRO A 3 -17.57 16.76 7.76
CA PRO A 3 -18.78 16.66 8.57
C PRO A 3 -18.44 16.23 10.01
N LYS A 4 -19.10 16.86 10.98
CA LYS A 4 -18.99 16.46 12.39
C LYS A 4 -19.89 15.24 12.62
N ILE A 5 -19.27 14.07 12.72
CA ILE A 5 -19.96 12.78 12.88
C ILE A 5 -20.12 12.44 14.36
N PHE A 6 -19.08 12.69 15.17
CA PHE A 6 -19.10 12.51 16.61
C PHE A 6 -19.18 13.88 17.28
N THR A 7 -20.38 14.22 17.77
CA THR A 7 -20.58 15.44 18.53
C THR A 7 -20.03 15.27 19.94
N SER A 8 -19.20 16.21 20.35
CA SER A 8 -18.64 16.30 21.69
C SER A 8 -18.51 17.77 22.08
N ASP A 9 -18.73 18.02 23.37
CA ASP A 9 -18.60 19.32 24.02
C ASP A 9 -17.27 19.46 24.79
N THR A 10 -16.47 18.39 24.88
CA THR A 10 -15.30 18.37 25.77
C THR A 10 -14.16 17.53 25.21
N GLN A 11 -12.94 18.06 25.29
CA GLN A 11 -11.71 17.36 24.96
C GLN A 11 -11.00 16.90 26.24
N TYR A 12 -10.37 15.72 26.20
CA TYR A 12 -9.48 15.30 27.28
C TYR A 12 -8.17 16.11 27.28
N ILE A 13 -7.92 16.77 28.41
CA ILE A 13 -6.70 17.52 28.72
C ILE A 13 -6.15 16.97 30.04
N PRO A 14 -4.98 16.30 30.05
CA PRO A 14 -4.34 15.85 31.28
C PRO A 14 -3.83 17.06 32.08
N ASP A 15 -3.92 16.98 33.41
CA ASP A 15 -3.28 17.95 34.29
C ASP A 15 -1.76 17.74 34.37
N GLU A 16 -1.04 18.70 34.95
CA GLU A 16 0.43 18.66 35.04
C GLU A 16 0.93 17.45 35.85
N ILE A 17 0.18 17.03 36.88
CA ILE A 17 0.55 15.92 37.76
C ILE A 17 0.52 14.60 36.99
N ASN A 18 -0.55 14.36 36.23
CA ASN A 18 -0.72 13.15 35.44
C ASN A 18 0.14 13.16 34.18
N LEU A 19 0.40 14.34 33.61
CA LEU A 19 1.36 14.47 32.51
C LEU A 19 2.77 14.02 32.93
N LYS A 20 3.21 14.34 34.15
CA LYS A 20 4.49 13.86 34.70
C LYS A 20 4.57 12.33 34.83
N LYS A 21 3.43 11.63 34.92
CA LYS A 21 3.40 10.16 34.93
C LYS A 21 3.69 9.56 33.54
N ALA A 22 3.43 10.29 32.47
CA ALA A 22 3.76 9.91 31.10
C ALA A 22 5.23 10.25 30.77
N SER A 23 6.16 9.70 31.55
CA SER A 23 7.57 10.10 31.56
C SER A 23 8.43 9.57 30.41
N SER A 24 7.88 8.73 29.54
CA SER A 24 8.60 8.14 28.40
C SER A 24 8.38 8.94 27.12
N ASN A 25 9.43 9.03 26.29
CA ASN A 25 9.35 9.52 24.91
C ASN A 25 9.23 8.39 23.88
N ASP A 26 9.12 7.13 24.33
CA ASP A 26 8.89 5.98 23.47
C ASP A 26 7.39 5.62 23.42
N TYR A 27 6.84 5.55 22.22
CA TYR A 27 5.42 5.29 21.99
C TYR A 27 4.95 3.95 22.54
N TRP A 28 5.72 2.89 22.32
CA TRP A 28 5.34 1.55 22.77
C TRP A 28 5.45 1.41 24.28
N GLU A 29 6.43 2.07 24.90
CA GLU A 29 6.55 2.19 26.34
C GLU A 29 5.37 2.93 26.95
N LEU A 30 4.94 4.06 26.38
CA LEU A 30 3.74 4.77 26.83
C LEU A 30 2.49 3.87 26.75
N HIS A 31 2.38 3.04 25.72
CA HIS A 31 1.31 2.05 25.61
C HIS A 31 1.37 0.93 26.67
N ARG A 32 2.57 0.52 27.11
CA ARG A 32 2.76 -0.42 28.22
C ARG A 32 2.44 0.24 29.56
N MET A 33 2.97 1.43 29.81
CA MET A 33 2.68 2.25 31.00
C MET A 33 1.18 2.49 31.15
N ALA A 34 0.48 2.82 30.07
CA ALA A 34 -0.96 3.00 30.09
C ALA A 34 -1.71 1.75 30.55
N THR A 35 -1.28 0.56 30.13
CA THR A 35 -1.86 -0.71 30.59
C THR A 35 -1.60 -0.91 32.09
N ALA A 36 -0.36 -0.67 32.54
CA ALA A 36 0.00 -0.81 33.95
C ALA A 36 -0.81 0.13 34.85
N PHE A 37 -0.95 1.40 34.48
CA PHE A 37 -1.77 2.36 35.21
C PHE A 37 -3.25 1.94 35.24
N LYS A 38 -3.80 1.49 34.10
CA LYS A 38 -5.17 0.97 34.02
C LYS A 38 -5.40 -0.21 34.97
N ASP A 39 -4.47 -1.16 35.00
CA ASP A 39 -4.58 -2.35 35.83
C ASP A 39 -4.54 -1.98 37.33
N ASN A 40 -3.76 -0.95 37.68
CA ASN A 40 -3.73 -0.33 39.01
C ASN A 40 -4.91 0.63 39.31
N LYS A 41 -5.90 0.73 38.41
CA LYS A 41 -7.04 1.65 38.49
C LYS A 41 -6.68 3.14 38.48
N ASP A 42 -5.45 3.50 38.13
CA ASP A 42 -5.02 4.88 37.90
C ASP A 42 -5.40 5.31 36.48
N TRP A 43 -6.67 5.66 36.30
CA TRP A 43 -7.19 6.06 34.99
C TRP A 43 -6.53 7.31 34.45
N GLU A 44 -6.26 8.32 35.28
CA GLU A 44 -5.64 9.56 34.79
C GLU A 44 -4.20 9.35 34.33
N GLY A 45 -3.41 8.52 35.04
CA GLY A 45 -2.08 8.12 34.57
C GLY A 45 -2.14 7.37 33.24
N ALA A 46 -3.11 6.45 33.09
CA ALA A 46 -3.28 5.69 31.85
C ALA A 46 -3.67 6.58 30.66
N LEU A 47 -4.60 7.51 30.87
CA LEU A 47 -5.08 8.45 29.86
C LEU A 47 -4.00 9.46 29.46
N ALA A 48 -3.22 9.97 30.41
CA ALA A 48 -2.09 10.86 30.13
C ALA A 48 -1.05 10.17 29.26
N CYS A 49 -0.69 8.92 29.56
CA CYS A 49 0.25 8.15 28.73
C CYS A 49 -0.25 8.00 27.28
N LEU A 50 -1.52 7.67 27.09
CA LEU A 50 -2.11 7.53 25.75
C LEU A 50 -2.26 8.87 25.02
N LYS A 51 -2.48 9.98 25.74
CA LYS A 51 -2.50 11.32 25.14
C LYS A 51 -1.12 11.70 24.62
N VAL A 52 -0.06 11.46 25.38
CA VAL A 52 1.33 11.67 24.92
C VAL A 52 1.66 10.74 23.76
N ALA A 53 1.29 9.46 23.83
CA ALA A 53 1.51 8.51 22.74
C ALA A 53 0.84 8.96 21.43
N LYS A 54 -0.37 9.53 21.51
CA LYS A 54 -1.05 10.12 20.34
C LYS A 54 -0.25 11.29 19.74
N TYR A 55 0.38 12.15 20.53
CA TYR A 55 1.22 13.20 19.97
C TYR A 55 2.48 12.64 19.28
N LEU A 56 3.06 11.58 19.83
CA LEU A 56 4.22 10.91 19.24
C LEU A 56 3.88 10.07 18.00
N SER A 57 2.61 9.69 17.80
CA SER A 57 2.22 8.88 16.64
C SER A 57 2.46 9.61 15.31
N VAL A 58 2.44 10.95 15.34
CA VAL A 58 2.69 11.80 14.17
C VAL A 58 4.16 11.77 13.76
N THR A 59 5.08 11.52 14.70
CA THR A 59 6.53 11.60 14.47
C THR A 59 7.20 10.24 14.32
N ILE A 60 6.55 9.16 14.76
CA ILE A 60 7.07 7.81 14.57
C ILE A 60 6.99 7.40 13.10
N GLY A 61 8.16 7.18 12.51
CA GLY A 61 8.30 6.50 11.23
C GLY A 61 7.90 5.03 11.40
N GLY A 62 6.85 4.59 10.72
CA GLY A 62 6.37 3.21 10.76
C GLY A 62 4.85 3.11 10.68
N SER A 63 4.34 1.89 10.47
CA SER A 63 2.89 1.65 10.48
C SER A 63 2.42 1.46 11.92
N ILE A 64 1.67 2.45 12.41
CA ILE A 64 0.96 2.32 13.69
C ILE A 64 -0.34 1.57 13.42
N THR A 65 -0.62 0.57 14.26
CA THR A 65 -1.82 -0.24 14.11
C THR A 65 -3.06 0.56 14.47
N THR A 66 -4.15 0.36 13.72
CA THR A 66 -5.46 0.98 13.99
C THR A 66 -5.92 0.73 15.44
N GLN A 67 -5.66 -0.45 15.98
CA GLN A 67 -5.98 -0.81 17.36
C GLN A 67 -5.26 0.11 18.36
N SER A 68 -4.00 0.46 18.11
CA SER A 68 -3.21 1.32 19.01
C SER A 68 -3.72 2.76 19.00
N LEU A 69 -4.07 3.29 17.81
CA LEU A 69 -4.66 4.63 17.65
C LEU A 69 -5.98 4.78 18.43
N LEU A 70 -6.79 3.72 18.49
CA LEU A 70 -8.08 3.72 19.18
C LEU A 70 -8.00 3.43 20.68
N ARG A 71 -6.82 3.18 21.24
CA ARG A 71 -6.71 2.89 22.69
C ARG A 71 -7.16 4.07 23.55
N LEU A 72 -6.87 5.31 23.15
CA LEU A 72 -7.27 6.49 23.92
C LEU A 72 -8.79 6.62 24.06
N PRO A 73 -9.61 6.67 22.98
CA PRO A 73 -11.06 6.74 23.13
C PRO A 73 -11.65 5.53 23.87
N LEU A 74 -11.07 4.33 23.72
CA LEU A 74 -11.51 3.15 24.46
C LEU A 74 -11.23 3.25 25.96
N PHE A 75 -10.07 3.78 26.37
CA PHE A 75 -9.73 3.98 27.78
C PHE A 75 -10.55 5.12 28.39
N LEU A 76 -10.81 6.19 27.64
CA LEU A 76 -11.71 7.27 28.06
C LEU A 76 -13.11 6.72 28.35
N GLN A 77 -13.65 5.89 27.45
CA GLN A 77 -14.91 5.21 27.68
C GLN A 77 -14.87 4.35 28.96
N GLN A 78 -13.81 3.55 29.17
CA GLN A 78 -13.69 2.69 30.35
C GLN A 78 -13.59 3.50 31.66
N ALA A 79 -13.01 4.69 31.62
CA ALA A 79 -12.96 5.64 32.73
C ALA A 79 -14.27 6.44 32.94
N GLY A 80 -15.29 6.22 32.10
CA GLY A 80 -16.57 6.95 32.15
C GLY A 80 -16.55 8.33 31.48
N LYS A 81 -15.46 8.69 30.77
CA LYS A 81 -15.26 9.96 30.06
C LYS A 81 -15.79 9.88 28.63
N PHE A 82 -17.11 9.79 28.48
CA PHE A 82 -17.75 9.52 27.19
C PHE A 82 -17.66 10.69 26.21
N GLU A 83 -17.81 11.94 26.65
CA GLU A 83 -17.75 13.10 25.75
C GLU A 83 -16.33 13.27 25.20
N GLU A 84 -15.31 13.08 26.02
CA GLU A 84 -13.93 13.09 25.59
C GLU A 84 -13.62 11.92 24.65
N ALA A 85 -14.19 10.74 24.89
CA ALA A 85 -14.07 9.62 23.96
C ALA A 85 -14.63 9.97 22.57
N LYS A 86 -15.80 10.64 22.51
CA LYS A 86 -16.39 11.11 21.24
C LYS A 86 -15.52 12.15 20.54
N PHE A 87 -14.93 13.08 21.30
CA PHE A 87 -13.99 14.04 20.74
C PHE A 87 -12.81 13.33 20.06
N GLU A 88 -12.22 12.36 20.75
CA GLU A 88 -11.08 11.60 20.22
C GLU A 88 -11.49 10.73 19.01
N LEU A 89 -12.74 10.22 18.94
CA LEU A 89 -13.26 9.56 17.74
C LEU A 89 -13.40 10.53 16.55
N GLN A 90 -13.85 11.76 16.78
CA GLN A 90 -13.95 12.78 15.73
C GLN A 90 -12.58 13.15 15.17
N ASP A 91 -11.60 13.36 16.05
CA ASP A 91 -10.23 13.68 15.64
C ASP A 91 -9.59 12.55 14.81
N LEU A 92 -9.84 11.29 15.20
CA LEU A 92 -9.42 10.11 14.44
C LEU A 92 -10.13 10.02 13.07
N TYR A 93 -11.42 10.32 13.01
CA TYR A 93 -12.19 10.37 11.76
C TYR A 93 -11.63 11.41 10.78
N GLU A 94 -11.35 12.61 11.29
CA GLU A 94 -10.76 13.70 10.49
C GLU A 94 -9.34 13.35 10.00
N SER A 95 -8.62 12.52 10.76
CA SER A 95 -7.28 12.06 10.43
C SER A 95 -7.24 10.80 9.55
N ALA A 96 -8.38 10.19 9.20
CA ALA A 96 -8.44 8.91 8.52
C ALA A 96 -7.68 8.88 7.18
N GLU A 97 -7.76 9.97 6.40
CA GLU A 97 -7.04 10.12 5.13
C GLU A 97 -5.52 10.12 5.33
N ALA A 98 -5.04 10.89 6.31
CA ALA A 98 -3.61 10.98 6.62
C ALA A 98 -3.06 9.64 7.12
N ILE A 99 -3.82 8.94 7.96
CA ILE A 99 -3.48 7.59 8.46
C ILE A 99 -3.39 6.60 7.29
N ALA A 100 -4.37 6.59 6.39
CA ALA A 100 -4.38 5.71 5.23
C ALA A 100 -3.20 5.98 4.29
N LYS A 101 -2.89 7.25 4.06
CA LYS A 101 -1.72 7.67 3.28
C LYS A 101 -0.42 7.16 3.91
N GLN A 102 -0.25 7.33 5.23
CA GLN A 102 0.92 6.85 5.95
C GLN A 102 1.07 5.32 5.86
N GLN A 103 -0.02 4.56 5.97
CA GLN A 103 0.00 3.10 5.84
C GLN A 103 0.33 2.62 4.42
N SER A 104 0.07 3.44 3.42
CA SER A 104 0.40 3.15 2.01
C SER A 104 1.82 3.54 1.59
N ILE A 105 2.63 4.08 2.49
CA ILE A 105 4.01 4.46 2.17
C ILE A 105 4.81 3.21 1.80
N GLY A 106 5.54 3.28 0.68
CA GLY A 106 6.36 2.18 0.16
C GLY A 106 5.60 1.21 -0.76
N ILE A 107 4.29 1.38 -0.93
CA ILE A 107 3.53 0.63 -1.95
C ILE A 107 3.70 1.33 -3.30
N THR A 108 4.30 0.63 -4.26
CA THR A 108 4.60 1.16 -5.60
C THR A 108 3.46 0.92 -6.59
N HIS A 109 2.88 -0.28 -6.59
CA HIS A 109 1.75 -0.65 -7.46
C HIS A 109 0.41 -0.49 -6.75
N ASN A 110 -0.61 -0.03 -7.48
CA ASN A 110 -1.98 0.11 -6.97
C ASN A 110 -2.10 0.97 -5.69
N GLN A 111 -1.19 1.92 -5.49
CA GLN A 111 -1.10 2.71 -4.26
C GLN A 111 -2.44 3.40 -3.92
N ALA A 112 -3.16 3.92 -4.91
CA ALA A 112 -4.46 4.54 -4.71
C ALA A 112 -5.52 3.56 -4.18
N LEU A 113 -5.57 2.33 -4.71
CA LEU A 113 -6.48 1.28 -4.21
C LEU A 113 -6.09 0.86 -2.79
N PHE A 114 -4.80 0.73 -2.50
CA PHE A 114 -4.35 0.45 -1.14
C PHE A 114 -4.68 1.58 -0.15
N GLN A 115 -4.56 2.85 -0.56
CA GLN A 115 -4.99 3.99 0.26
C GLN A 115 -6.48 3.93 0.57
N GLN A 116 -7.32 3.68 -0.44
CA GLN A 116 -8.77 3.50 -0.24
C GLN A 116 -9.04 2.31 0.70
N LYS A 117 -8.36 1.18 0.51
CA LYS A 117 -8.48 0.00 1.38
C LYS A 117 -8.11 0.31 2.82
N PHE A 118 -6.96 0.95 3.07
CA PHE A 118 -6.52 1.28 4.43
C PHE A 118 -7.46 2.27 5.11
N LYS A 119 -7.98 3.25 4.35
CA LYS A 119 -9.00 4.17 4.86
C LYS A 119 -10.28 3.43 5.23
N ALA A 120 -10.79 2.57 4.36
CA ALA A 120 -12.00 1.79 4.62
C ALA A 120 -11.81 0.84 5.82
N LEU A 121 -10.68 0.15 5.93
CA LEU A 121 -10.33 -0.68 7.09
C LEU A 121 -10.29 0.13 8.39
N PHE A 122 -9.68 1.32 8.35
CA PHE A 122 -9.60 2.19 9.51
C PHE A 122 -11.00 2.66 9.94
N LEU A 123 -11.83 3.10 9.00
CA LEU A 123 -13.17 3.59 9.26
C LEU A 123 -14.12 2.49 9.72
N GLU A 124 -14.06 1.29 9.13
CA GLU A 124 -14.80 0.10 9.58
C GLU A 124 -14.59 -0.12 11.08
N TYR A 125 -13.31 -0.17 11.49
CA TYR A 125 -12.94 -0.45 12.87
C TYR A 125 -13.25 0.73 13.82
N LEU A 126 -13.05 1.98 13.36
CA LEU A 126 -13.42 3.19 14.10
C LEU A 126 -14.93 3.19 14.43
N PHE A 127 -15.78 2.92 13.44
CA PHE A 127 -17.23 2.91 13.61
C PHE A 127 -17.72 1.72 14.45
N ASP A 128 -17.09 0.54 14.36
CA ASP A 128 -17.41 -0.56 15.28
C ASP A 128 -17.10 -0.18 16.75
N LYS A 129 -15.99 0.51 17.01
CA LYS A 129 -15.69 0.99 18.38
C LYS A 129 -16.60 2.12 18.81
N ALA A 130 -16.93 3.05 17.92
CA ALA A 130 -17.90 4.10 18.21
C ALA A 130 -19.27 3.52 18.61
N ARG A 131 -19.77 2.52 17.86
CA ARG A 131 -20.99 1.78 18.19
C ARG A 131 -20.96 1.28 19.64
N LEU A 132 -19.87 0.64 20.06
CA LEU A 132 -19.75 0.11 21.42
C LEU A 132 -19.78 1.22 22.49
N ILE A 133 -19.12 2.35 22.22
CA ILE A 133 -19.08 3.51 23.13
C ILE A 133 -20.49 4.10 23.29
N TYR A 134 -21.20 4.35 22.18
CA TYR A 134 -22.54 4.92 22.18
C TYR A 134 -23.58 3.96 22.78
N LYS A 135 -23.46 2.66 22.52
CA LYS A 135 -24.29 1.64 23.14
C LYS A 135 -24.16 1.65 24.68
N ARG A 136 -22.95 1.82 25.20
CA ARG A 136 -22.71 1.92 26.66
C ARG A 136 -23.30 3.19 27.28
N GLN A 137 -23.37 4.28 26.52
CA GLN A 137 -24.04 5.53 26.93
C GLN A 137 -25.57 5.48 26.72
N LYS A 138 -26.14 4.33 26.30
CA LYS A 138 -27.57 4.14 25.99
C LYS A 138 -28.09 5.00 24.81
N LEU A 139 -27.19 5.46 23.94
CA LEU A 139 -27.52 6.14 22.69
C LEU A 139 -27.73 5.13 21.56
N LEU A 140 -28.83 4.36 21.67
CA LEU A 140 -29.09 3.21 20.80
C LEU A 140 -29.28 3.57 19.31
N PRO A 141 -30.01 4.64 18.94
CA PRO A 141 -30.16 5.01 17.54
C PRO A 141 -28.82 5.28 16.84
N GLN A 142 -27.98 6.12 17.45
CA GLN A 142 -26.64 6.44 16.92
C GLN A 142 -25.74 5.21 16.90
N SER A 143 -25.84 4.34 17.92
CA SER A 143 -25.13 3.06 17.92
C SER A 143 -25.50 2.21 16.71
N GLU A 144 -26.77 2.13 16.34
CA GLU A 144 -27.20 1.34 15.18
C GLU A 144 -26.74 1.98 13.86
N GLU A 145 -26.79 3.31 13.75
CA GLU A 145 -26.23 4.03 12.61
C GLU A 145 -24.74 3.71 12.42
N PHE A 146 -23.95 3.73 13.49
CA PHE A 146 -22.53 3.35 13.42
C PHE A 146 -22.31 1.87 13.11
N ALA A 147 -23.21 0.98 13.55
CA ALA A 147 -23.17 -0.42 13.15
C ALA A 147 -23.35 -0.58 11.63
N GLN A 148 -24.29 0.16 11.06
CA GLN A 148 -24.54 0.13 9.62
C GLN A 148 -23.38 0.75 8.83
N THR A 149 -22.85 1.88 9.29
CA THR A 149 -21.69 2.53 8.67
C THR A 149 -20.45 1.64 8.69
N SER A 150 -20.17 0.96 9.81
CA SER A 150 -19.08 -0.03 9.90
C SER A 150 -19.24 -1.15 8.87
N LYS A 151 -20.45 -1.70 8.71
CA LYS A 151 -20.75 -2.70 7.67
C LYS A 151 -20.57 -2.16 6.25
N THR A 152 -20.92 -0.90 5.98
CA THR A 152 -20.69 -0.28 4.67
C THR A 152 -19.20 -0.27 4.33
N TYR A 153 -18.34 0.15 5.26
CA TYR A 153 -16.90 0.11 5.04
C TYR A 153 -16.33 -1.32 4.96
N GLN A 154 -16.91 -2.28 5.70
CA GLN A 154 -16.55 -3.69 5.54
C GLN A 154 -16.81 -4.17 4.10
N SER A 155 -17.97 -3.84 3.53
CA SER A 155 -18.29 -4.18 2.14
C SER A 155 -17.36 -3.48 1.14
N GLU A 156 -16.99 -2.23 1.40
CA GLU A 156 -16.02 -1.49 0.59
C GLU A 156 -14.63 -2.17 0.59
N VAL A 157 -14.16 -2.63 1.74
CA VAL A 157 -12.90 -3.40 1.84
C VAL A 157 -12.98 -4.68 1.01
N THR A 158 -14.08 -5.42 1.08
CA THR A 158 -14.29 -6.64 0.28
C THR A 158 -14.22 -6.32 -1.21
N TYR A 159 -14.94 -5.30 -1.67
CA TYR A 159 -14.91 -4.87 -3.06
C TYR A 159 -13.51 -4.47 -3.53
N ILE A 160 -12.76 -3.71 -2.73
CA ILE A 160 -11.39 -3.31 -3.09
C ILE A 160 -10.46 -4.52 -3.14
N ASN A 161 -10.63 -5.52 -2.27
CA ASN A 161 -9.86 -6.77 -2.36
C ASN A 161 -10.12 -7.49 -3.68
N GLU A 162 -11.37 -7.59 -4.12
CA GLU A 162 -11.72 -8.20 -5.42
C GLU A 162 -11.06 -7.44 -6.59
N LEU A 163 -11.00 -6.11 -6.54
CA LEU A 163 -10.30 -5.31 -7.55
C LEU A 163 -8.79 -5.58 -7.54
N LEU A 164 -8.17 -5.62 -6.37
CA LEU A 164 -6.75 -5.91 -6.23
C LEU A 164 -6.41 -7.34 -6.71
N GLU A 165 -7.27 -8.31 -6.42
CA GLU A 165 -7.09 -9.69 -6.89
C GLU A 165 -7.16 -9.79 -8.41
N LYS A 166 -8.12 -9.11 -9.05
CA LYS A 166 -8.21 -9.03 -10.52
C LYS A 166 -6.97 -8.37 -11.11
N GLN A 167 -6.48 -7.29 -10.50
CA GLN A 167 -5.26 -6.63 -10.98
C GLN A 167 -4.04 -7.56 -10.86
N CYS A 168 -3.89 -8.27 -9.74
CA CYS A 168 -2.83 -9.26 -9.57
C CYS A 168 -2.91 -10.43 -10.58
N GLN A 169 -4.11 -10.78 -11.05
CA GLN A 169 -4.28 -11.80 -12.09
C GLN A 169 -3.82 -11.26 -13.45
N ILE A 170 -4.23 -10.05 -13.81
CA ILE A 170 -3.80 -9.37 -15.05
C ILE A 170 -2.27 -9.20 -15.05
N ASP A 171 -1.69 -8.66 -13.98
CA ASP A 171 -0.24 -8.45 -13.86
C ASP A 171 0.53 -9.78 -14.02
N ARG A 172 -0.04 -10.88 -13.51
CA ARG A 172 0.54 -12.22 -13.62
C ARG A 172 0.44 -12.78 -15.04
N GLU A 173 -0.70 -12.60 -15.70
CA GLU A 173 -0.91 -13.01 -17.09
C GLU A 173 0.02 -12.24 -18.03
N GLU A 174 0.15 -10.93 -17.85
CA GLU A 174 1.09 -10.08 -18.60
C GLU A 174 2.53 -10.55 -18.42
N TYR A 175 2.95 -10.89 -17.20
CA TYR A 175 4.28 -11.42 -16.91
C TYR A 175 4.56 -12.76 -17.59
N TYR A 176 3.62 -13.71 -17.57
CA TYR A 176 3.82 -14.99 -18.25
C TYR A 176 3.81 -14.83 -19.77
N ASN A 177 2.92 -13.99 -20.31
CA ASN A 177 2.92 -13.67 -21.74
C ASN A 177 4.26 -13.03 -22.17
N SER A 178 4.89 -12.19 -21.33
CA SER A 178 6.20 -11.61 -21.69
C SER A 178 7.31 -12.66 -21.75
N LEU A 179 7.27 -13.69 -20.90
CA LEU A 179 8.25 -14.79 -20.94
C LEU A 179 8.06 -15.68 -22.19
N ASP A 180 6.81 -16.02 -22.52
CA ASP A 180 6.51 -16.84 -23.70
C ASP A 180 6.93 -16.13 -25.00
N ASN A 181 6.83 -14.79 -25.05
CA ASN A 181 7.29 -14.01 -26.20
C ASN A 181 8.83 -13.84 -26.27
N GLU A 182 9.54 -13.90 -25.13
CA GLU A 182 11.01 -13.87 -25.11
C GLU A 182 11.61 -15.20 -25.60
N ASP A 183 10.97 -16.34 -25.31
CA ASP A 183 11.37 -17.65 -25.83
C ASP A 183 11.09 -17.80 -27.35
N GLU A 184 10.10 -17.08 -27.90
CA GLU A 184 9.83 -17.05 -29.36
C GLU A 184 10.79 -16.12 -30.13
N GLU A 185 11.31 -15.04 -29.51
CA GLU A 185 12.30 -14.14 -30.16
C GLU A 185 13.70 -14.78 -30.29
N ASP A 186 14.10 -15.69 -29.40
CA ASP A 186 15.36 -16.44 -29.52
C ASP A 186 15.30 -17.54 -30.60
N ASP A 187 14.14 -18.14 -30.83
CA ASP A 187 13.92 -19.08 -31.94
C ASP A 187 13.84 -18.36 -33.30
N ASP A 188 13.33 -17.13 -33.35
CA ASP A 188 13.38 -16.32 -34.57
C ASP A 188 14.79 -15.78 -34.87
N ILE A 189 15.66 -15.55 -33.87
CA ILE A 189 17.08 -15.24 -34.11
C ILE A 189 17.84 -16.46 -34.65
N LEU A 190 17.54 -17.68 -34.17
CA LEU A 190 18.09 -18.93 -34.72
C LEU A 190 17.57 -19.25 -36.13
N LEU A 191 16.32 -18.88 -36.45
CA LEU A 191 15.76 -19.02 -37.80
C LEU A 191 16.22 -17.90 -38.76
N ILE A 192 16.63 -16.74 -38.26
CA ILE A 192 17.24 -15.69 -39.07
C ILE A 192 18.67 -16.08 -39.46
N ASP A 193 19.44 -16.75 -38.60
CA ASP A 193 20.79 -17.21 -38.94
C ASP A 193 20.80 -18.37 -39.94
N ASP A 194 19.81 -19.29 -39.90
CA ASP A 194 19.68 -20.34 -40.92
C ASP A 194 19.18 -19.80 -42.28
N LYS A 195 18.24 -18.84 -42.29
CA LYS A 195 17.85 -18.14 -43.54
C LYS A 195 18.93 -17.21 -44.09
N LYS A 196 19.76 -16.61 -43.24
CA LYS A 196 20.96 -15.89 -43.69
C LYS A 196 22.00 -16.85 -44.25
N ASN A 197 22.22 -18.02 -43.66
CA ASN A 197 23.18 -19.00 -44.18
C ASN A 197 22.72 -19.64 -45.51
N GLU A 198 21.43 -19.88 -45.73
CA GLU A 198 20.92 -20.30 -47.05
C GLU A 198 20.99 -19.18 -48.11
N THR A 199 20.84 -17.91 -47.73
CA THR A 199 20.97 -16.79 -48.67
C THR A 199 22.42 -16.34 -48.89
N PHE A 200 23.33 -16.63 -47.96
CA PHE A 200 24.78 -16.39 -48.12
C PHE A 200 25.42 -17.45 -49.02
N THR A 201 25.07 -18.73 -48.84
CA THR A 201 25.57 -19.82 -49.71
C THR A 201 25.13 -19.68 -51.17
N LYS A 202 23.89 -19.22 -51.42
CA LYS A 202 23.40 -18.94 -52.79
C LYS A 202 24.05 -17.72 -53.43
N LYS A 203 24.51 -16.73 -52.65
CA LYS A 203 25.25 -15.57 -53.16
C LYS A 203 26.72 -15.89 -53.44
N GLU A 204 27.33 -16.79 -52.68
CA GLU A 204 28.69 -17.25 -52.95
C GLU A 204 28.79 -18.09 -54.24
N GLU A 205 27.82 -18.97 -54.54
CA GLU A 205 27.81 -19.72 -55.81
C GLU A 205 27.69 -18.81 -57.04
N ILE A 206 26.95 -17.70 -56.95
CA ILE A 206 26.82 -16.72 -58.04
C ILE A 206 28.10 -15.86 -58.16
N PHE A 207 28.77 -15.54 -57.05
CA PHE A 207 29.99 -14.73 -57.04
C PHE A 207 31.22 -15.49 -57.58
N TYR A 208 31.38 -16.79 -57.27
CA TYR A 208 32.43 -17.63 -57.85
C TYR A 208 32.21 -17.96 -59.33
N SER A 209 30.96 -17.98 -59.81
CA SER A 209 30.65 -18.11 -61.24
C SER A 209 31.04 -16.85 -62.03
N ILE A 210 30.78 -15.64 -61.50
CA ILE A 210 31.08 -14.38 -62.20
C ILE A 210 32.58 -14.04 -62.16
N ILE A 211 33.29 -14.37 -61.08
CA ILE A 211 34.74 -14.17 -60.99
C ILE A 211 35.51 -15.21 -61.82
N GLY A 212 35.00 -16.45 -61.93
CA GLY A 212 35.58 -17.50 -62.76
C GLY A 212 35.59 -17.17 -64.27
N TRP A 213 34.57 -16.48 -64.78
CA TRP A 213 34.54 -16.03 -66.18
C TRP A 213 35.41 -14.79 -66.43
N SER A 214 35.56 -13.92 -65.43
CA SER A 214 36.35 -12.69 -65.55
C SER A 214 37.87 -12.97 -65.55
N PHE A 215 38.31 -14.07 -64.91
CA PHE A 215 39.71 -14.51 -64.91
C PHE A 215 40.13 -15.21 -66.23
N ILE A 216 39.20 -15.89 -66.90
CA ILE A 216 39.46 -16.57 -68.20
C ILE A 216 39.62 -15.55 -69.34
N ILE A 217 38.87 -14.44 -69.32
CA ILE A 217 38.97 -13.39 -70.35
C ILE A 217 40.24 -12.54 -70.15
N GLY A 218 40.68 -12.32 -68.89
CA GLY A 218 41.88 -11.55 -68.57
C GLY A 218 43.22 -12.24 -68.92
N ILE A 219 43.31 -13.57 -68.77
CA ILE A 219 44.52 -14.32 -69.15
C ILE A 219 44.64 -14.48 -70.68
N GLY A 220 43.50 -14.57 -71.39
CA GLY A 220 43.48 -14.53 -72.86
C GLY A 220 44.01 -13.21 -73.43
N TRP A 221 43.84 -12.10 -72.70
CA TRP A 221 44.36 -10.77 -73.08
C TRP A 221 45.89 -10.64 -72.94
N LEU A 222 46.56 -11.53 -72.21
CA LEU A 222 48.03 -11.49 -72.02
C LEU A 222 48.81 -12.46 -72.93
N ILE A 223 48.19 -13.55 -73.39
CA ILE A 223 48.89 -14.55 -74.25
C ILE A 223 48.87 -14.14 -75.73
N ILE A 224 47.85 -13.40 -76.20
CA ILE A 224 47.76 -12.96 -77.60
C ILE A 224 48.67 -11.75 -77.90
N HIS A 225 49.05 -10.94 -76.90
CA HIS A 225 49.89 -9.76 -77.15
C HIS A 225 51.41 -10.01 -77.01
N PHE A 226 51.83 -11.22 -76.62
CA PHE A 226 53.25 -11.61 -76.49
C PHE A 226 53.73 -12.60 -77.56
N ILE A 227 52.85 -12.98 -78.50
CA ILE A 227 53.19 -13.78 -79.69
C ILE A 227 52.57 -13.07 -80.90
N PHE A 228 53.08 -11.88 -81.23
CA PHE A 228 53.28 -11.33 -82.58
C PHE A 228 53.88 -9.92 -82.49
#